data_AF-A0A3C1E4B6-F1
#
_entry.id   AF-A0A3C1E4B6-F1
#
_cell.length_a   1.000
_cell.length_b   1.000
_cell.length_c   1.000
_cell.angle_alpha   90.00
_cell.angle_beta   90.00
_cell.angle_gamma   90.00
#
_symmetry.space_group_name_H-M   'P 1'
#
loop_
_entity.id
_entity.type
_entity.pdbx_description
1 polymer ?
#
loop_
_entity_poly.entity_id
_entity_poly.type
_entity_poly.pdbx_seq_one_letter_code
_entity_poly.pdbx_strand_id
1 'polypeptide(L)'
;MKVREMEIQIDKLGLEKLNVRLGKGGRVHWFLCCQNADNGNLVLYDGHGHAYTLPLSAFWPSEVWKVSVSDISIETLFGEDDGVLVDGVLARRSPRLDLTDYSE
;
A
#
# COMPACT_ATOMS: atom_id res chain seq x y z
N MET A 1 12.51 -0.32 5.03
CA MET A 1 12.88 0.52 3.87
C MET A 1 12.60 2.00 4.13
N LYS A 2 13.39 2.88 3.50
CA LYS A 2 13.16 4.34 3.43
C LYS A 2 12.24 4.67 2.27
N VAL A 3 11.58 5.83 2.35
CA VAL A 3 10.66 6.32 1.30
C VAL A 3 11.31 6.27 -0.07
N ARG A 4 12.50 6.87 -0.21
CA ARG A 4 13.21 6.97 -1.50
C ARG A 4 13.54 5.61 -2.12
N GLU A 5 13.89 4.61 -1.30
CA GLU A 5 14.21 3.25 -1.77
C GLU A 5 12.97 2.56 -2.34
N MET A 6 11.81 2.78 -1.70
CA MET A 6 10.53 2.23 -2.16
C MET A 6 10.03 2.99 -3.39
N GLU A 7 10.09 4.32 -3.41
CA GLU A 7 9.62 5.14 -4.53
C GLU A 7 10.29 4.76 -5.86
N ILE A 8 11.61 4.54 -5.86
CA ILE A 8 12.34 4.13 -7.07
C ILE A 8 11.79 2.82 -7.64
N GLN A 9 11.39 1.88 -6.78
CA GLN A 9 10.87 0.59 -7.20
C GLN A 9 9.40 0.68 -7.60
N ILE A 10 8.61 1.45 -6.87
CA ILE A 10 7.21 1.75 -7.19
C ILE A 10 7.10 2.43 -8.57
N ASP A 11 8.01 3.37 -8.86
CA ASP A 11 8.06 4.06 -10.15
C ASP A 11 8.39 3.09 -11.30
N LYS A 12 9.27 2.08 -11.06
CA LYS A 12 9.54 1.01 -12.04
C LYS A 12 8.34 0.10 -12.29
N LEU A 13 7.50 -0.08 -11.27
CA LEU A 13 6.24 -0.83 -11.38
C LEU A 13 5.13 -0.01 -12.05
N GLY A 14 5.37 1.28 -12.34
CA GLY A 14 4.39 2.16 -12.98
C GLY A 14 3.18 2.46 -12.09
N LEU A 15 3.35 2.38 -10.77
CA LEU A 15 2.27 2.62 -9.82
C LEU A 15 2.16 4.09 -9.46
N GLU A 16 0.93 4.57 -9.30
CA GLU A 16 0.67 5.91 -8.79
C GLU A 16 0.83 5.93 -7.27
N LYS A 17 1.63 6.86 -6.75
CA LYS A 17 1.88 7.02 -5.32
C LYS A 17 0.79 7.88 -4.70
N LEU A 18 0.05 7.34 -3.74
CA LEU A 18 -1.07 8.04 -3.12
C LEU A 18 -0.70 8.67 -1.78
N ASN A 19 -0.15 7.88 -0.85
CA ASN A 19 0.20 8.35 0.49
C ASN A 19 1.27 7.46 1.11
N VAL A 20 2.05 8.02 2.03
CA VAL A 20 3.07 7.30 2.78
C VAL A 20 3.02 7.75 4.23
N ARG A 21 3.05 6.77 5.14
CA ARG A 21 3.19 7.04 6.57
C ARG A 21 4.55 6.61 7.05
N LEU A 22 5.21 7.51 7.75
CA LEU A 22 6.49 7.23 8.40
C LEU A 22 6.27 6.70 9.81
N GLY A 23 7.06 5.69 10.16
CA GLY A 23 7.22 5.18 11.51
C GLY A 23 8.40 5.84 12.23
N LYS A 24 8.78 5.26 13.37
CA LYS A 24 9.95 5.71 14.14
C LYS A 24 11.23 5.57 13.32
N GLY A 25 12.13 6.55 13.46
CA GLY A 25 13.42 6.55 12.77
C GLY A 25 13.36 6.90 11.27
N GLY A 26 12.26 7.52 10.81
CA GLY A 26 12.10 7.96 9.41
C GLY A 26 11.94 6.83 8.40
N ARG A 27 11.69 5.61 8.88
CA ARG A 27 11.39 4.45 8.03
C ARG A 27 9.92 4.46 7.63
N VAL A 28 9.61 3.84 6.50
CA VAL A 28 8.22 3.66 6.09
C VAL A 28 7.53 2.73 7.08
N HIS A 29 6.37 3.15 7.58
CA HIS A 29 5.44 2.28 8.29
C HIS A 29 4.53 1.59 7.27
N TRP A 30 3.97 2.36 6.35
CA TRP A 30 3.29 1.85 5.17
C TRP A 30 3.33 2.86 4.01
N PHE A 31 3.16 2.36 2.78
CA PHE A 31 3.11 3.14 1.54
C PHE A 31 1.93 2.67 0.69
N LEU A 32 1.00 3.55 0.38
CA LEU A 32 -0.17 3.25 -0.45
C LEU A 32 0.04 3.74 -1.89
N CYS A 33 -0.24 2.85 -2.82
CA CYS A 33 -0.16 3.09 -4.26
C CYS A 33 -1.41 2.57 -4.98
N CYS A 34 -1.56 2.92 -6.25
CA CYS A 34 -2.62 2.45 -7.12
C CYS A 34 -2.07 1.93 -8.46
N GLN A 35 -2.53 0.76 -8.89
CA GLN A 35 -2.44 0.31 -10.28
C GLN A 35 -3.60 0.95 -11.05
N ASN A 36 -3.43 2.12 -11.68
CA ASN A 36 -4.47 2.80 -12.46
C ASN A 36 -5.67 3.33 -11.64
N ALA A 37 -5.77 4.66 -11.52
CA ALA A 37 -6.78 5.37 -10.74
C ALA A 37 -8.24 5.12 -11.19
N ASP A 38 -8.48 4.71 -12.43
CA ASP A 38 -9.85 4.55 -12.95
C ASP A 38 -10.53 3.24 -12.52
N ASN A 39 -9.79 2.15 -12.29
CA ASN A 39 -10.42 0.83 -12.06
C ASN A 39 -9.49 -0.29 -11.53
N GLY A 40 -8.23 -0.02 -11.19
CA GLY A 40 -7.35 -1.12 -10.82
C GLY A 40 -7.31 -1.40 -9.33
N ASN A 41 -6.16 -1.88 -8.86
CA ASN A 41 -6.00 -2.32 -7.48
C ASN A 41 -5.22 -1.29 -6.67
N LEU A 42 -5.63 -1.09 -5.43
CA LEU A 42 -4.77 -0.48 -4.43
C LEU A 42 -3.67 -1.47 -4.07
N VAL A 43 -2.46 -0.94 -3.88
CA VAL A 43 -1.29 -1.69 -3.45
C VAL A 43 -0.75 -1.01 -2.21
N LEU A 44 -0.84 -1.70 -1.08
CA LEU A 44 -0.25 -1.28 0.18
C LEU A 44 1.08 -2.00 0.38
N TYR A 45 2.13 -1.24 0.63
CA TYR A 45 3.42 -1.75 1.05
C TYR A 45 3.62 -1.54 2.54
N ASP A 46 4.09 -2.56 3.26
CA ASP A 46 4.57 -2.38 4.63
C ASP A 46 6.00 -1.80 4.65
N GLY A 47 6.52 -1.54 5.86
CA GLY A 47 7.88 -1.04 6.04
C GLY A 47 9.01 -1.99 5.58
N HIS A 48 8.69 -3.24 5.27
CA HIS A 48 9.62 -4.25 4.75
C HIS A 48 9.56 -4.39 3.22
N GLY A 49 8.62 -3.70 2.56
CA GLY A 49 8.43 -3.81 1.10
C GLY A 49 7.45 -4.90 0.69
N HIS A 50 6.77 -5.54 1.63
CA HIS A 50 5.76 -6.54 1.33
C HIS A 50 4.52 -5.88 0.75
N ALA A 51 4.07 -6.33 -0.41
CA ALA A 51 2.87 -5.82 -1.07
C ALA A 51 1.58 -6.54 -0.64
N TYR A 52 0.53 -5.77 -0.46
CA TYR A 52 -0.82 -6.24 -0.21
C TYR A 52 -1.77 -5.54 -1.17
N THR A 53 -2.62 -6.29 -1.85
CA THR A 53 -3.51 -5.76 -2.88
C THR A 53 -4.96 -5.88 -2.46
N LEU A 54 -5.74 -4.86 -2.78
CA LEU A 54 -7.18 -4.86 -2.65
C LEU A 54 -7.83 -4.16 -3.86
N PRO A 55 -9.02 -4.60 -4.30
CA PRO A 55 -9.74 -3.92 -5.36
C PRO A 55 -10.09 -2.49 -4.94
N LEU A 56 -9.85 -1.52 -5.81
CA LEU A 56 -10.25 -0.12 -5.59
C LEU A 56 -11.76 0.00 -5.33
N SER A 57 -12.55 -0.83 -6.02
CA SER A 57 -14.00 -0.94 -5.86
C SER A 57 -14.46 -1.42 -4.48
N ALA A 58 -13.59 -2.08 -3.72
CA ALA A 58 -13.90 -2.48 -2.35
C ALA A 58 -13.78 -1.31 -1.36
N PHE A 59 -13.10 -0.23 -1.75
CA PHE A 59 -12.84 0.95 -0.93
C PHE A 59 -13.73 2.13 -1.30
N TRP A 60 -14.02 2.29 -2.60
CA TRP A 60 -14.70 3.46 -3.12
C TRP A 60 -15.89 3.07 -3.99
N PRO A 61 -17.15 3.30 -3.54
CA PRO A 61 -18.26 3.40 -4.48
C PRO A 61 -17.96 4.57 -5.42
N SER A 62 -18.19 4.35 -6.71
CA SER A 62 -17.67 5.02 -7.91
C SER A 62 -17.76 6.56 -8.01
N GLU A 63 -18.17 7.30 -6.99
CA GLU A 63 -18.49 8.74 -7.07
C GLU A 63 -17.59 9.67 -6.23
N VAL A 64 -16.67 9.16 -5.40
CA VAL A 64 -15.90 10.02 -4.49
C VAL A 64 -14.39 9.79 -4.60
N TRP A 65 -13.78 10.44 -5.60
CA TRP A 65 -12.33 10.52 -5.79
C TRP A 65 -11.64 11.49 -4.81
N LYS A 66 -12.39 12.03 -3.84
CA LYS A 66 -11.96 13.06 -2.89
C LYS A 66 -11.97 12.59 -1.44
N VAL A 67 -11.87 11.28 -1.19
CA VAL A 67 -11.54 10.83 0.17
C VAL A 67 -10.08 11.19 0.41
N SER A 68 -9.86 12.06 1.38
CA SER A 68 -8.52 12.41 1.84
C SER A 68 -7.84 11.13 2.30
N VAL A 69 -6.79 10.71 1.59
CA VAL A 69 -6.00 9.52 1.93
C VAL A 69 -5.41 9.61 3.36
N SER A 70 -5.48 10.80 3.96
CA SER A 70 -5.19 11.12 5.36
C SER A 70 -6.01 10.34 6.39
N ASP A 71 -7.23 9.90 6.04
CA ASP A 71 -8.18 9.26 6.97
C ASP A 71 -8.20 7.72 6.88
N ILE A 72 -7.32 7.12 6.07
CA ILE A 72 -7.26 5.66 5.91
C ILE A 72 -6.74 5.00 7.20
N SER A 73 -7.58 4.17 7.80
CA SER A 73 -7.20 3.28 8.89
C SER A 73 -6.50 2.04 8.33
N ILE A 74 -5.37 1.66 8.93
CA ILE A 74 -4.61 0.46 8.53
C ILE A 74 -4.37 -0.38 9.79
N GLU A 75 -4.89 -1.60 9.79
CA GLU A 75 -4.77 -2.56 10.88
C GLU A 75 -4.13 -3.85 10.37
N THR A 76 -3.08 -4.33 11.03
CA THR A 76 -2.49 -5.63 10.71
C THR A 76 -3.23 -6.72 11.48
N LEU A 77 -3.79 -7.69 10.77
CA LEU A 77 -4.31 -8.90 11.37
C LEU A 77 -3.16 -9.89 11.56
N PHE A 78 -2.95 -10.34 12.79
CA PHE A 78 -2.00 -11.40 13.13
C PHE A 78 -2.82 -12.67 13.40
N GLY A 79 -2.72 -13.71 12.55
CA GLY A 79 -3.54 -14.94 12.66
C GLY A 79 -3.44 -15.87 11.44
N GLU A 80 -4.36 -16.85 11.30
CA GLU A 80 -4.39 -17.80 10.16
C GLU A 80 -4.59 -17.12 8.79
N ASP A 81 -5.22 -15.95 8.77
CA ASP A 81 -5.34 -15.07 7.60
C ASP A 81 -4.40 -13.86 7.77
N ASP A 82 -3.09 -14.09 7.61
CA ASP A 82 -2.10 -13.00 7.57
C ASP A 82 -2.50 -11.99 6.49
N GLY A 83 -2.91 -10.79 6.93
CA GLY A 83 -3.47 -9.79 6.06
C GLY A 83 -3.49 -8.41 6.69
N VAL A 84 -3.65 -7.40 5.84
CA VAL A 84 -3.75 -6.01 6.29
C VAL A 84 -5.16 -5.53 5.99
N LEU A 85 -5.86 -5.08 7.02
CA LEU A 85 -7.10 -4.35 6.83
C LEU A 85 -6.76 -2.92 6.45
N VAL A 86 -7.32 -2.47 5.35
CA VAL A 86 -7.33 -1.07 4.95
C VAL A 86 -8.80 -0.66 5.07
N ASP A 87 -9.11 0.23 6.00
CA ASP A 87 -10.48 0.68 6.33
C ASP A 87 -11.51 -0.45 6.47
N GLY A 88 -11.12 -1.51 7.19
CA GLY A 88 -11.96 -2.70 7.40
C GLY A 88 -12.03 -3.68 6.22
N VAL A 89 -11.36 -3.39 5.10
CA VAL A 89 -11.28 -4.26 3.92
C VAL A 89 -9.98 -5.04 3.92
N LEU A 90 -10.06 -6.36 3.79
CA LEU A 90 -8.90 -7.24 3.77
C LEU A 90 -8.09 -7.10 2.47
N ALA A 91 -6.89 -6.55 2.59
CA ALA A 91 -5.87 -6.59 1.56
C ALA A 91 -5.09 -7.91 1.64
N ARG A 92 -4.93 -8.56 0.49
CA ARG A 92 -4.27 -9.86 0.37
C ARG A 92 -2.82 -9.71 -0.04
N ARG A 93 -1.95 -10.55 0.51
CA ARG A 93 -0.54 -10.59 0.15
C ARG A 93 -0.34 -10.82 -1.35
N SER A 94 0.50 -10.01 -1.99
CA SER A 94 0.86 -10.14 -3.40
C SER A 94 2.39 -10.19 -3.58
N PRO A 95 3.03 -11.35 -3.39
CA PRO A 95 4.49 -11.48 -3.42
C PRO A 95 5.14 -11.04 -4.75
N ARG A 96 4.38 -11.03 -5.85
CA ARG A 96 4.86 -10.61 -7.18
C ARG A 96 5.15 -9.12 -7.27
N LEU A 97 4.60 -8.31 -6.37
CA LEU A 97 4.79 -6.87 -6.33
C LEU A 97 5.77 -6.45 -5.23
N ASP A 98 6.38 -7.40 -4.51
CA ASP A 98 7.29 -7.08 -3.42
C ASP A 98 8.45 -6.21 -3.87
N LEU A 99 8.74 -5.23 -3.01
CA LEU A 99 9.94 -4.42 -3.15
C LEU A 99 11.08 -5.16 -2.47
N THR A 100 12.23 -5.18 -3.14
CA THR A 100 13.43 -5.76 -2.57
C THR A 100 14.19 -4.69 -1.81
N ASP A 101 14.61 -5.00 -0.59
CA ASP A 101 15.50 -4.14 0.17
C ASP A 101 16.90 -4.19 -0.47
N TYR A 102 17.19 -3.22 -1.35
CA TYR A 102 18.54 -2.99 -1.86
C TYR A 102 19.33 -2.19 -0.82
N SER A 103 19.50 -2.75 0.37
CA SER A 103 20.51 -2.27 1.32
C SER A 103 21.83 -2.99 1.03
N GLU A 104 22.52 -2.51 -0.01
CA GLU A 104 23.98 -2.71 -0.18
C GLU A 104 24.74 -1.48 0.33
#